data_AF-A0A4R4FBS8-F1
#
_entry.id   AF-A0A4R4FBS8-F1
#
_cell.length_a   1.000
_cell.length_b   1.000
_cell.length_c   1.000
_cell.angle_alpha   90.00
_cell.angle_beta   90.00
_cell.angle_gamma   90.00
#
_symmetry.space_group_name_H-M   'P 1'
#
loop_
_entity.id
_entity.type
_entity.pdbx_description
1 polymer ?
#
loop_
_entity_poly.entity_id
_entity_poly.type
_entity_poly.pdbx_seq_one_letter_code
_entity_poly.pdbx_strand_id
1 'polypeptide(L)'
;MNKNRKMFIVVLFAFVVCFSLAGCSLQEKIKEYSSDKEQCYLDAENVTQFSFKGNDYTILEDTVSNGGLGEWTGYIRQLAAVDETGKVLLQENIEAATFRTLADLADKAPEAAYIIPFLNVYAAPNADDYLIVDVNGGYHKAVRKENIKDTDTVFDFKDTEQSMSGKFEINPENATQLLCDGIIYQVTSDTISNDELGSWIDILAKSVTFDTETKRPLSKEDLNKIDWNGKNAGQGREQWFYTDVYEICGTDKTEAVAVKINNRYYIAEQK
;
A
#
# COMPACT_ATOMS: atom_id res chain seq x y z
N MET A 1 65.96 23.01 -10.16
CA MET A 1 65.08 22.27 -11.11
C MET A 1 65.02 20.83 -10.62
N ASN A 2 63.89 20.17 -10.37
CA ASN A 2 62.53 20.39 -10.83
C ASN A 2 61.53 20.08 -9.71
N LYS A 3 60.57 21.00 -9.55
CA LYS A 3 59.25 20.79 -8.97
C LYS A 3 58.59 19.60 -9.66
N ASN A 4 58.00 18.70 -8.89
CA ASN A 4 56.67 18.11 -9.11
C ASN A 4 56.45 16.99 -8.08
N ARG A 5 56.45 17.39 -6.81
CA ARG A 5 55.80 16.66 -5.72
C ARG A 5 54.41 17.26 -5.59
N LYS A 6 53.38 16.41 -5.47
CA LYS A 6 51.93 16.68 -5.30
C LYS A 6 51.09 16.55 -6.58
N MET A 7 50.88 15.32 -7.05
CA MET A 7 49.64 14.97 -7.76
C MET A 7 49.45 13.46 -7.81
N PHE A 8 49.42 12.79 -6.65
CA PHE A 8 48.96 11.40 -6.61
C PHE A 8 48.21 11.17 -5.29
N ILE A 9 46.98 10.68 -5.41
CA ILE A 9 46.12 10.14 -4.36
C ILE A 9 45.29 11.19 -3.58
N VAL A 10 44.46 11.95 -4.30
CA VAL A 10 43.19 12.52 -3.77
C VAL A 10 41.97 11.75 -4.32
N VAL A 11 42.18 10.70 -5.12
CA VAL A 11 41.10 10.01 -5.85
C VAL A 11 40.42 8.88 -5.03
N LEU A 12 40.79 8.69 -3.75
CA LEU A 12 40.24 7.58 -2.94
C LEU A 12 39.13 7.98 -1.94
N PHE A 13 38.60 9.20 -2.03
CA PHE A 13 37.52 9.69 -1.15
C PHE A 13 36.30 10.26 -1.89
N ALA A 14 36.09 9.91 -3.16
CA ALA A 14 34.97 10.42 -3.97
C ALA A 14 33.91 9.36 -4.32
N PHE A 15 34.00 8.12 -3.81
CA PHE A 15 33.11 7.01 -4.20
C PHE A 15 32.25 6.42 -3.07
N VAL A 16 32.01 7.17 -1.99
CA VAL A 16 31.15 6.71 -0.86
C VAL A 16 30.04 7.72 -0.52
N VAL A 17 29.52 8.47 -1.49
CA VAL A 17 28.34 9.34 -1.27
C VAL A 17 27.40 9.36 -2.48
N CYS A 18 26.99 8.18 -2.98
CA CYS A 18 26.01 8.11 -4.08
C CYS A 18 24.95 7.00 -3.92
N PHE A 19 24.67 6.53 -2.69
CA PHE A 19 23.61 5.52 -2.47
C PHE A 19 22.55 5.88 -1.43
N SER A 20 22.35 7.15 -1.10
CA SER A 20 21.28 7.58 -0.16
C SER A 20 20.23 8.52 -0.75
N LEU A 21 20.23 8.81 -2.05
CA LEU A 21 19.32 9.81 -2.64
C LEU A 21 18.03 9.26 -3.27
N ALA A 22 17.79 7.95 -3.26
CA ALA A 22 16.55 7.40 -3.82
C ALA A 22 15.30 7.75 -2.98
N GLY A 23 15.45 8.05 -1.69
CA GLY A 23 14.35 8.36 -0.78
C GLY A 23 13.76 9.78 -0.93
N CYS A 24 14.61 10.79 -1.19
CA CYS A 24 14.13 12.18 -1.29
C CYS A 24 13.26 12.42 -2.53
N SER A 25 13.56 11.74 -3.64
CA SER A 25 12.83 11.95 -4.90
C SER A 25 11.37 11.49 -4.86
N LEU A 26 11.05 10.47 -4.05
CA LEU A 26 9.69 9.97 -3.92
C LEU A 26 8.87 10.88 -3.01
N GLN A 27 9.42 11.32 -1.88
CA GLN A 27 8.75 12.28 -0.99
C GLN A 27 8.50 13.62 -1.71
N GLU A 28 9.46 14.12 -2.49
CA GLU A 28 9.28 15.34 -3.30
C GLU A 28 8.16 15.17 -4.34
N LYS A 29 8.11 14.02 -5.03
CA LYS A 29 7.04 13.71 -5.98
C LYS A 29 5.68 13.55 -5.31
N ILE A 30 5.61 12.94 -4.13
CA ILE A 30 4.37 12.80 -3.36
C ILE A 30 3.85 14.19 -2.97
N LYS A 31 4.74 15.06 -2.47
CA LYS A 31 4.43 16.47 -2.15
C LYS A 31 3.97 17.26 -3.38
N GLU A 32 4.62 17.05 -4.52
CA GLU A 32 4.22 17.68 -5.79
C GLU A 32 2.82 17.19 -6.20
N TYR A 33 2.57 15.88 -6.15
CA TYR A 33 1.30 15.26 -6.54
C TYR A 33 0.14 15.61 -5.61
N SER A 34 0.40 15.91 -4.34
CA SER A 34 -0.61 16.37 -3.36
C SER A 34 -0.59 17.87 -3.12
N SER A 35 0.17 18.65 -3.89
CA SER A 35 0.38 20.08 -3.62
C SER A 35 -0.88 20.93 -3.72
N ASP A 36 -1.86 20.47 -4.50
CA ASP A 36 -3.18 21.07 -4.71
C ASP A 36 -4.29 20.38 -3.90
N LYS A 37 -3.94 19.45 -3.01
CA LYS A 37 -4.87 18.68 -2.18
C LYS A 37 -4.87 19.21 -0.75
N GLU A 38 -6.04 19.16 -0.09
CA GLU A 38 -6.17 19.62 1.29
C GLU A 38 -5.59 18.59 2.26
N GLN A 39 -4.72 19.03 3.17
CA GLN A 39 -4.35 18.22 4.32
C GLN A 39 -5.51 18.16 5.31
N CYS A 40 -5.93 16.94 5.65
CA CYS A 40 -6.96 16.65 6.63
C CYS A 40 -6.30 16.27 7.97
N TYR A 41 -7.01 16.47 9.08
CA TYR A 41 -6.48 16.18 10.42
C TYR A 41 -7.45 15.30 11.19
N LEU A 42 -6.97 14.15 11.67
CA LEU A 42 -7.72 13.28 12.57
C LEU A 42 -7.98 13.97 13.90
N ASP A 43 -9.17 13.76 14.45
CA ASP A 43 -9.49 14.17 15.81
C ASP A 43 -8.72 13.29 16.80
N ALA A 44 -8.09 13.94 17.80
CA ALA A 44 -7.22 13.25 18.76
C ALA A 44 -8.01 12.45 19.81
N GLU A 45 -9.26 12.83 20.07
CA GLU A 45 -10.14 12.20 21.06
C GLU A 45 -11.09 11.18 20.43
N ASN A 46 -11.32 11.26 19.11
CA ASN A 46 -12.17 10.30 18.40
C ASN A 46 -11.67 10.02 16.97
N VAL A 47 -11.07 8.85 16.76
CA VAL A 47 -10.49 8.42 15.47
C VAL A 47 -11.51 8.27 14.34
N THR A 48 -12.81 8.22 14.64
CA THR A 48 -13.89 8.21 13.63
C THR A 48 -14.22 9.60 13.09
N GLN A 49 -13.47 10.63 13.50
CA GLN A 49 -13.67 12.01 13.09
C GLN A 49 -12.40 12.62 12.52
N PHE A 50 -12.57 13.50 11.54
CA PHE A 50 -11.48 14.28 10.97
C PHE A 50 -11.99 15.65 10.50
N SER A 51 -11.07 16.59 10.36
CA SER A 51 -11.36 17.92 9.82
C SER A 51 -10.88 18.07 8.38
N PHE A 52 -11.71 18.72 7.56
CA PHE A 52 -11.41 19.07 6.17
C PHE A 52 -11.92 20.49 5.88
N LYS A 53 -11.01 21.37 5.44
CA LYS A 53 -11.30 22.80 5.17
C LYS A 53 -12.03 23.51 6.31
N GLY A 54 -11.65 23.19 7.55
CA GLY A 54 -12.21 23.80 8.76
C GLY A 54 -13.60 23.31 9.17
N ASN A 55 -14.12 22.23 8.55
CA ASN A 55 -15.35 21.56 9.00
C ASN A 55 -15.00 20.18 9.53
N ASP A 56 -15.70 19.73 10.56
CA ASP A 56 -15.53 18.41 11.16
C ASP A 56 -16.46 17.40 10.48
N TYR A 57 -15.93 16.22 10.19
CA TYR A 57 -16.64 15.12 9.56
C TYR A 57 -16.62 13.90 10.46
N THR A 58 -17.71 13.14 10.45
CA THR A 58 -17.82 11.83 11.08
C THR A 58 -17.85 10.76 9.99
N ILE A 59 -16.98 9.77 10.12
CA ILE A 59 -16.87 8.62 9.23
C ILE A 59 -18.01 7.63 9.56
N LEU A 60 -18.70 7.16 8.53
CA LEU A 60 -19.81 6.24 8.63
C LEU A 60 -19.40 4.83 8.18
N GLU A 61 -20.15 3.81 8.59
CA GLU A 61 -19.96 2.44 8.10
C GLU A 61 -20.24 2.29 6.61
N ASP A 62 -21.08 3.17 6.04
CA ASP A 62 -21.38 3.22 4.61
C ASP A 62 -20.11 3.21 3.76
N THR A 63 -19.92 2.16 2.95
CA THR A 63 -18.81 2.06 2.01
C THR A 63 -19.17 2.49 0.60
N VAL A 64 -18.14 2.80 -0.19
CA VAL A 64 -18.21 3.11 -1.61
C VAL A 64 -17.19 2.22 -2.34
N SER A 65 -17.56 1.67 -3.50
CA SER A 65 -16.60 0.94 -4.33
C SER A 65 -15.55 1.89 -4.93
N ASN A 66 -14.38 1.37 -5.31
CA ASN A 66 -13.34 2.17 -5.93
C ASN A 66 -13.81 2.92 -7.22
N GLY A 67 -14.66 2.30 -8.04
CA GLY A 67 -15.28 2.96 -9.21
C GLY A 67 -16.30 4.06 -8.86
N GLY A 68 -16.71 4.15 -7.59
CA GLY A 68 -17.61 5.16 -7.06
C GLY A 68 -16.89 6.37 -6.46
N LEU A 69 -15.56 6.42 -6.53
CA LEU A 69 -14.78 7.56 -6.04
C LEU A 69 -14.91 8.75 -6.99
N GLY A 70 -15.08 9.94 -6.41
CA GLY A 70 -15.00 11.19 -7.16
C GLY A 70 -13.58 11.73 -7.22
N GLU A 71 -13.46 13.05 -7.38
CA GLU A 71 -12.16 13.70 -7.43
C GLU A 71 -11.41 13.52 -6.10
N TRP A 72 -10.13 13.16 -6.18
CA TRP A 72 -9.25 13.19 -5.03
C TRP A 72 -9.08 14.65 -4.57
N THR A 73 -9.55 15.00 -3.38
CA THR A 73 -9.59 16.40 -2.90
C THR A 73 -8.71 16.67 -1.69
N GLY A 74 -8.31 15.63 -0.96
CA GLY A 74 -7.54 15.78 0.27
C GLY A 74 -6.84 14.49 0.71
N TYR A 75 -6.07 14.58 1.77
CA TYR A 75 -5.35 13.43 2.32
C TYR A 75 -5.14 13.56 3.84
N ILE A 76 -5.10 12.43 4.52
CA ILE A 76 -4.70 12.29 5.93
C ILE A 76 -3.28 11.71 5.99
N ARG A 77 -3.06 10.54 5.36
CA ARG A 77 -1.76 9.82 5.28
C ARG A 77 -1.10 9.60 6.63
N GLN A 78 -1.86 9.04 7.57
CA GLN A 78 -1.40 8.72 8.92
C GLN A 78 -1.72 7.28 9.30
N LEU A 79 -0.83 6.68 10.09
CA LEU A 79 -1.18 5.53 10.94
C LEU A 79 -1.57 6.08 12.31
N ALA A 80 -2.77 5.75 12.78
CA ALA A 80 -3.25 6.10 14.11
C ALA A 80 -3.27 4.86 15.00
N ALA A 81 -2.50 4.88 16.09
CA ALA A 81 -2.62 3.90 17.16
C ALA A 81 -3.62 4.42 18.20
N VAL A 82 -4.65 3.64 18.51
CA VAL A 82 -5.80 4.07 19.33
C VAL A 82 -6.10 3.10 20.44
N ASP A 83 -6.72 3.58 21.52
CA ASP A 83 -7.22 2.72 22.60
C ASP A 83 -8.56 2.06 22.26
N GLU A 84 -9.10 1.25 23.18
CA GLU A 84 -10.39 0.55 23.01
C GLU A 84 -11.59 1.49 22.83
N THR A 85 -11.46 2.77 23.13
CA THR A 85 -12.54 3.78 22.99
C THR A 85 -12.43 4.57 21.69
N GLY A 86 -11.32 4.44 20.96
CA GLY A 86 -11.07 5.17 19.72
C GLY A 86 -10.33 6.49 19.94
N LYS A 87 -9.81 6.74 21.15
CA LYS A 87 -8.94 7.89 21.41
C LYS A 87 -7.57 7.63 20.81
N VAL A 88 -7.00 8.64 20.15
CA VAL A 88 -5.70 8.52 19.49
C VAL A 88 -4.56 8.68 20.49
N LEU A 89 -3.72 7.65 20.60
CA LEU A 89 -2.56 7.62 21.48
C LEU A 89 -1.29 8.07 20.75
N LEU A 90 -1.18 7.71 19.46
CA LEU A 90 -0.04 8.04 18.61
C LEU A 90 -0.48 8.18 17.16
N GLN A 91 0.08 9.17 16.46
CA GLN A 91 -0.06 9.33 15.01
C GLN A 91 1.32 9.40 14.38
N GLU A 92 1.56 8.61 13.35
CA GLU A 92 2.76 8.70 12.53
C GLU A 92 2.36 9.00 11.09
N ASN A 93 2.99 10.03 10.51
CA ASN A 93 2.80 10.36 9.11
C ASN A 93 3.46 9.27 8.24
N ILE A 94 2.73 8.75 7.25
CA ILE A 94 3.20 7.64 6.41
C ILE A 94 4.33 8.08 5.47
N GLU A 95 4.33 9.34 5.03
CA GLU A 95 5.37 9.87 4.13
C GLU A 95 6.68 10.14 4.83
N ALA A 96 6.62 10.66 6.07
CA ALA A 96 7.77 10.96 6.91
C ALA A 96 8.09 9.82 7.90
N ALA A 97 7.46 8.66 7.72
CA ALA A 97 7.46 7.55 8.66
C ALA A 97 8.87 7.21 9.15
N THR A 98 9.04 7.27 10.47
CA THR A 98 10.28 6.89 11.16
C THR A 98 10.31 5.41 11.56
N PHE A 99 9.19 4.71 11.39
CA PHE A 99 9.03 3.31 11.70
C PHE A 99 9.39 2.44 10.48
N ARG A 100 10.02 1.29 10.73
CA ARG A 100 10.40 0.30 9.70
C ARG A 100 9.33 -0.78 9.54
N THR A 101 8.57 -1.03 10.60
CA THR A 101 7.52 -2.05 10.65
C THR A 101 6.33 -1.57 11.48
N LEU A 102 5.16 -2.22 11.34
CA LEU A 102 4.02 -1.97 12.24
C LEU A 102 4.33 -2.34 13.70
N ALA A 103 5.25 -3.29 13.94
CA ALA A 103 5.68 -3.64 15.29
C ALA A 103 6.39 -2.46 15.99
N ASP A 104 7.14 -1.66 15.25
CA ASP A 104 7.78 -0.45 15.79
C ASP A 104 6.74 0.57 16.28
N LEU A 105 5.52 0.57 15.70
CA LEU A 105 4.42 1.43 16.15
C LEU A 105 3.77 0.86 17.42
N ALA A 106 3.56 -0.44 17.47
CA ALA A 106 3.06 -1.14 18.66
C ALA A 106 4.02 -0.95 19.87
N ASP A 107 5.34 -0.99 19.64
CA ASP A 107 6.34 -0.73 20.69
C ASP A 107 6.28 0.72 21.22
N LYS A 108 5.95 1.69 20.35
CA LYS A 108 5.82 3.11 20.73
C LYS A 108 4.51 3.40 21.47
N ALA A 109 3.46 2.63 21.20
CA ALA A 109 2.15 2.76 21.82
C ALA A 109 1.67 1.38 22.34
N PRO A 110 2.29 0.85 23.41
CA PRO A 110 1.99 -0.50 23.90
C PRO A 110 0.57 -0.65 24.45
N GLU A 111 -0.08 0.45 24.80
CA GLU A 111 -1.47 0.51 25.28
C GLU A 111 -2.48 0.67 24.12
N ALA A 112 -2.03 0.72 22.86
CA ALA A 112 -2.91 0.78 21.72
C ALA A 112 -3.61 -0.56 21.52
N ALA A 113 -4.94 -0.52 21.39
CA ALA A 113 -5.76 -1.66 21.05
C ALA A 113 -5.80 -1.89 19.54
N TYR A 114 -5.74 -0.82 18.73
CA TYR A 114 -5.85 -0.87 17.27
C TYR A 114 -4.85 0.07 16.59
N ILE A 115 -4.43 -0.31 15.39
CA ILE A 115 -3.65 0.54 14.47
C ILE A 115 -4.45 0.70 13.19
N ILE A 116 -4.82 1.93 12.86
CA ILE A 116 -5.75 2.21 11.76
C ILE A 116 -5.03 3.10 10.73
N PRO A 117 -4.89 2.66 9.47
CA PRO A 117 -4.34 3.48 8.41
C PRO A 117 -5.41 4.42 7.84
N PHE A 118 -5.04 5.68 7.65
CA PHE A 118 -5.84 6.70 6.97
C PHE A 118 -5.04 7.26 5.81
N LEU A 119 -5.61 7.26 4.60
CA LEU A 119 -4.91 7.64 3.38
C LEU A 119 -5.50 8.89 2.76
N ASN A 120 -6.37 8.74 1.76
CA ASN A 120 -6.87 9.82 0.92
C ASN A 120 -8.32 10.18 1.23
N VAL A 121 -8.72 11.39 0.81
CA VAL A 121 -10.08 11.90 0.91
C VAL A 121 -10.53 12.34 -0.49
N TYR A 122 -11.69 11.87 -0.90
CA TYR A 122 -12.29 12.10 -2.21
C TYR A 122 -13.63 12.83 -2.06
N ALA A 123 -13.98 13.62 -3.06
CA ALA A 123 -15.33 14.13 -3.22
C ALA A 123 -16.28 13.00 -3.64
N ALA A 124 -17.58 13.12 -3.33
CA ALA A 124 -18.56 12.24 -3.93
C ALA A 124 -18.80 12.63 -5.41
N PRO A 125 -18.95 11.67 -6.34
CA PRO A 125 -19.01 11.98 -7.78
C PRO A 125 -20.19 12.87 -8.22
N ASN A 126 -21.28 12.86 -7.46
CA ASN A 126 -22.56 13.48 -7.85
C ASN A 126 -23.24 14.26 -6.72
N ALA A 127 -22.54 14.53 -5.61
CA ALA A 127 -23.13 15.19 -4.46
C ALA A 127 -22.07 15.91 -3.62
N ASP A 128 -22.44 17.04 -3.02
CA ASP A 128 -21.59 17.83 -2.11
C ASP A 128 -21.92 17.56 -0.63
N ASP A 129 -22.71 16.53 -0.33
CA ASP A 129 -23.27 16.25 0.99
C ASP A 129 -22.37 15.34 1.85
N TYR A 130 -21.44 14.59 1.24
CA TYR A 130 -20.46 13.78 1.94
C TYR A 130 -19.10 13.74 1.24
N LEU A 131 -18.07 13.39 2.00
CA LEU A 131 -16.74 13.02 1.51
C LEU A 131 -16.58 11.51 1.56
N ILE A 132 -15.62 10.97 0.82
CA ILE A 132 -15.23 9.57 0.89
C ILE A 132 -13.81 9.52 1.44
N VAL A 133 -13.60 8.81 2.55
CA VAL A 133 -12.29 8.65 3.19
C VAL A 133 -11.80 7.22 3.02
N ASP A 134 -10.55 7.09 2.62
CA ASP A 134 -9.80 5.83 2.61
C ASP A 134 -9.27 5.57 4.03
N VAL A 135 -9.91 4.63 4.72
CA VAL A 135 -9.62 4.23 6.09
C VAL A 135 -9.61 2.71 6.17
N ASN A 136 -8.56 2.15 6.77
CA ASN A 136 -8.42 0.72 7.01
C ASN A 136 -8.61 -0.18 5.78
N GLY A 137 -8.21 0.29 4.60
CA GLY A 137 -8.33 -0.45 3.34
C GLY A 137 -9.71 -0.40 2.67
N GLY A 138 -10.66 0.31 3.28
CA GLY A 138 -12.00 0.57 2.75
C GLY A 138 -12.25 2.05 2.45
N TYR A 139 -13.17 2.33 1.54
CA TYR A 139 -13.63 3.69 1.24
C TYR A 139 -14.95 3.96 1.92
N HIS A 140 -14.93 4.76 2.98
CA HIS A 140 -16.10 5.06 3.81
C HIS A 140 -16.64 6.45 3.52
N LYS A 141 -17.96 6.61 3.57
CA LYS A 141 -18.59 7.93 3.54
C LYS A 141 -18.29 8.67 4.84
N ALA A 142 -18.12 9.97 4.75
CA ALA A 142 -17.96 10.86 5.87
C ALA A 142 -18.86 12.08 5.69
N VAL A 143 -19.75 12.30 6.64
CA VAL A 143 -20.69 13.43 6.63
C VAL A 143 -20.24 14.48 7.64
N ARG A 144 -20.63 15.73 7.42
CA ARG A 144 -20.35 16.78 8.41
C ARG A 144 -20.96 16.42 9.75
N LYS A 145 -20.23 16.69 10.83
CA LYS A 145 -20.64 16.37 12.19
C LYS A 145 -21.99 16.98 12.56
N GLU A 146 -22.30 18.17 12.09
CA GLU A 146 -23.60 18.83 12.29
C GLU A 146 -24.76 18.21 11.49
N ASN A 147 -24.46 17.37 10.48
CA ASN A 147 -25.44 16.77 9.58
C ASN A 147 -25.69 15.29 9.85
N ILE A 148 -25.05 14.72 10.88
CA ILE A 148 -25.26 13.32 11.27
C ILE A 148 -26.71 13.10 11.70
N LYS A 149 -27.30 12.00 11.24
CA LYS A 149 -28.69 11.61 11.56
C LYS A 149 -28.69 10.48 12.58
N ASP A 150 -29.77 10.35 13.33
CA ASP A 150 -29.97 9.24 14.27
C ASP A 150 -29.99 7.86 13.60
N THR A 151 -30.19 7.82 12.28
CA THR A 151 -30.16 6.60 11.47
C THR A 151 -28.78 6.25 10.93
N ASP A 152 -27.82 7.18 11.00
CA ASP A 152 -26.48 6.95 10.47
C ASP A 152 -25.70 6.06 11.44
N THR A 153 -24.94 5.11 10.90
CA THR A 153 -24.08 4.24 11.70
C THR A 153 -22.64 4.71 11.56
N VAL A 154 -22.02 5.07 12.68
CA VAL A 154 -20.63 5.55 12.72
C VAL A 154 -19.70 4.38 12.48
N PHE A 155 -18.65 4.60 11.67
CA PHE A 155 -17.63 3.62 11.36
C PHE A 155 -17.11 2.89 12.60
N ASP A 156 -17.33 1.58 12.66
CA ASP A 156 -16.77 0.74 13.70
C ASP A 156 -15.32 0.37 13.37
N PHE A 157 -14.38 1.16 13.90
CA PHE A 157 -12.96 0.88 13.77
C PHE A 157 -12.49 -0.39 14.49
N LYS A 158 -13.34 -1.02 15.32
CA LYS A 158 -13.06 -2.28 15.99
C LYS A 158 -13.45 -3.47 15.15
N ASP A 159 -14.38 -3.28 14.21
CA ASP A 159 -14.65 -4.23 13.14
C ASP A 159 -13.53 -4.14 12.09
N THR A 160 -12.31 -4.28 12.58
CA THR A 160 -11.24 -4.83 11.79
C THR A 160 -11.70 -6.23 11.44
N GLU A 161 -12.18 -6.42 10.21
CA GLU A 161 -11.67 -7.54 9.41
C GLU A 161 -10.20 -7.68 9.83
N GLN A 162 -9.89 -8.74 10.56
CA GLN A 162 -8.56 -8.99 11.10
C GLN A 162 -7.57 -8.69 9.99
N SER A 163 -6.90 -7.54 10.08
CA SER A 163 -5.64 -7.38 9.40
C SER A 163 -4.79 -8.53 9.94
N MET A 164 -4.48 -9.44 9.03
CA MET A 164 -3.67 -10.64 9.20
C MET A 164 -4.39 -11.96 9.53
N SER A 165 -5.22 -12.45 8.61
CA SER A 165 -5.10 -13.85 8.18
C SER A 165 -4.19 -13.90 6.94
N GLY A 166 -2.92 -14.26 7.16
CA GLY A 166 -1.96 -14.63 6.12
C GLY A 166 -1.39 -13.48 5.32
N LYS A 167 -0.11 -13.17 5.57
CA LYS A 167 0.68 -12.35 4.66
C LYS A 167 0.76 -13.05 3.30
N PHE A 168 0.42 -12.34 2.23
CA PHE A 168 0.62 -12.88 0.89
C PHE A 168 2.12 -12.95 0.59
N GLU A 169 2.57 -14.08 0.08
CA GLU A 169 3.94 -14.27 -0.39
C GLU A 169 3.95 -14.90 -1.77
N ILE A 170 4.89 -14.47 -2.62
CA ILE A 170 5.13 -15.16 -3.89
C ILE A 170 5.69 -16.54 -3.58
N ASN A 171 5.12 -17.59 -4.16
CA ASN A 171 5.58 -18.95 -3.93
C ASN A 171 7.04 -19.11 -4.43
N PRO A 172 7.98 -19.52 -3.56
CA PRO A 172 9.38 -19.65 -3.93
C PRO A 172 9.65 -20.76 -4.95
N GLU A 173 8.74 -21.72 -5.09
CA GLU A 173 8.84 -22.80 -6.08
C GLU A 173 8.16 -22.47 -7.41
N ASN A 174 7.27 -21.46 -7.43
CA ASN A 174 6.53 -21.06 -8.62
C ASN A 174 6.17 -19.56 -8.55
N ALA A 175 6.85 -18.76 -9.35
CA ALA A 175 6.71 -17.31 -9.39
C ALA A 175 5.35 -16.82 -9.91
N THR A 176 4.49 -17.69 -10.43
CA THR A 176 3.11 -17.36 -10.86
C THR A 176 2.06 -17.75 -9.82
N GLN A 177 2.48 -18.03 -8.59
CA GLN A 177 1.60 -18.39 -7.48
C GLN A 177 1.84 -17.49 -6.27
N LEU A 178 0.78 -17.31 -5.48
CA LEU A 178 0.82 -16.68 -4.17
C LEU A 178 0.49 -17.72 -3.09
N LEU A 179 1.02 -17.49 -1.90
CA LEU A 179 0.77 -18.26 -0.69
C LEU A 179 0.15 -17.32 0.34
N CYS A 180 -0.95 -17.73 0.96
CA CYS A 180 -1.54 -17.05 2.11
C CYS A 180 -2.24 -18.11 2.98
N ASP A 181 -1.85 -18.21 4.26
CA ASP A 181 -2.40 -19.17 5.23
C ASP A 181 -2.52 -20.63 4.76
N GLY A 182 -1.53 -21.09 4.00
CA GLY A 182 -1.49 -22.45 3.46
C GLY A 182 -2.37 -22.66 2.22
N ILE A 183 -3.09 -21.64 1.77
CA ILE A 183 -3.78 -21.60 0.47
C ILE A 183 -2.77 -21.21 -0.60
N ILE A 184 -2.82 -21.91 -1.73
CA ILE A 184 -2.04 -21.60 -2.92
C ILE A 184 -2.98 -20.95 -3.94
N TYR A 185 -2.68 -19.72 -4.34
CA TYR A 185 -3.40 -19.03 -5.40
C TYR A 185 -2.59 -19.07 -6.69
N GLN A 186 -3.21 -19.47 -7.79
CA GLN A 186 -2.64 -19.45 -9.13
C GLN A 186 -3.04 -18.16 -9.83
N VAL A 187 -2.07 -17.31 -10.16
CA VAL A 187 -2.30 -16.15 -11.03
C VAL A 187 -2.72 -16.66 -12.41
N THR A 188 -3.87 -16.19 -12.88
CA THR A 188 -4.44 -16.52 -14.20
C THR A 188 -4.09 -15.46 -15.23
N SER A 189 -4.47 -15.68 -16.50
CA SER A 189 -4.38 -14.65 -17.54
C SER A 189 -5.50 -13.62 -17.46
N ASP A 190 -6.52 -13.87 -16.65
CA ASP A 190 -7.72 -13.04 -16.60
C ASP A 190 -7.42 -11.78 -15.81
N THR A 191 -7.82 -10.64 -16.38
CA THR A 191 -7.62 -9.33 -15.79
C THR A 191 -8.94 -8.77 -15.31
N ILE A 192 -8.87 -8.05 -14.21
CA ILE A 192 -10.02 -7.40 -13.61
C ILE A 192 -9.87 -5.87 -13.68
N SER A 193 -10.98 -5.16 -13.85
CA SER A 193 -10.98 -3.71 -13.86
C SER A 193 -10.98 -3.14 -12.44
N ASN A 194 -10.62 -1.86 -12.31
CA ASN A 194 -10.61 -1.17 -11.03
C ASN A 194 -11.99 -1.11 -10.35
N ASP A 195 -13.07 -1.22 -11.12
CA ASP A 195 -14.46 -1.12 -10.63
C ASP A 195 -14.93 -2.41 -9.96
N GLU A 196 -14.25 -3.52 -10.26
CA GLU A 196 -14.57 -4.85 -9.73
C GLU A 196 -13.66 -5.22 -8.54
N LEU A 197 -12.72 -4.35 -8.17
CA LEU A 197 -11.89 -4.50 -6.97
C LEU A 197 -12.70 -4.21 -5.71
N GLY A 198 -12.57 -5.10 -4.73
CA GLY A 198 -13.04 -4.89 -3.37
C GLY A 198 -12.00 -4.21 -2.49
N SER A 199 -12.00 -4.55 -1.21
CA SER A 199 -11.11 -3.95 -0.21
C SER A 199 -9.64 -4.27 -0.49
N TRP A 200 -8.74 -3.37 -0.09
CA TRP A 200 -7.31 -3.65 -0.13
C TRP A 200 -6.94 -4.71 0.91
N ILE A 201 -6.12 -5.70 0.52
CA ILE A 201 -5.72 -6.81 1.39
C ILE A 201 -4.27 -6.66 1.85
N ASP A 202 -3.32 -6.61 0.92
CA ASP A 202 -1.88 -6.67 1.24
C ASP A 202 -1.00 -6.00 0.17
N ILE A 203 0.26 -5.75 0.51
CA ILE A 203 1.31 -5.26 -0.38
C ILE A 203 2.48 -6.26 -0.45
N LEU A 204 2.74 -6.77 -1.64
CA LEU A 204 3.88 -7.62 -1.97
C LEU A 204 5.15 -6.79 -2.26
N ALA A 205 5.03 -5.76 -3.11
CA ALA A 205 6.12 -4.90 -3.58
C ALA A 205 7.41 -5.66 -3.97
N LYS A 206 7.28 -6.74 -4.75
CA LYS A 206 8.39 -7.64 -5.12
C LYS A 206 8.50 -7.79 -6.63
N SER A 207 9.73 -7.68 -7.12
CA SER A 207 10.08 -8.07 -8.49
C SER A 207 10.66 -9.48 -8.47
N VAL A 208 10.09 -10.37 -9.28
CA VAL A 208 10.61 -11.72 -9.50
C VAL A 208 10.88 -11.92 -10.98
N THR A 209 12.05 -12.43 -11.30
CA THR A 209 12.37 -12.94 -12.65
C THR A 209 12.37 -14.44 -12.57
N PHE A 210 11.67 -15.10 -13.49
CA PHE A 210 11.49 -16.55 -13.46
C PHE A 210 11.60 -17.15 -14.87
N ASP A 211 11.82 -18.46 -14.88
CA ASP A 211 11.87 -19.26 -16.09
C ASP A 211 10.45 -19.53 -16.60
N THR A 212 10.17 -19.22 -17.88
CA THR A 212 8.80 -19.26 -18.41
C THR A 212 8.24 -20.67 -18.53
N GLU A 213 9.08 -21.71 -18.57
CA GLU A 213 8.64 -23.10 -18.69
C GLU A 213 8.37 -23.72 -17.32
N THR A 214 9.35 -23.62 -16.41
CA THR A 214 9.27 -24.21 -15.06
C THR A 214 8.53 -23.33 -14.06
N LYS A 215 8.34 -22.04 -14.39
CA LYS A 215 7.82 -20.98 -13.51
C LYS A 215 8.66 -20.71 -12.27
N ARG A 216 9.85 -21.31 -12.15
CA ARG A 216 10.71 -21.17 -10.98
C ARG A 216 11.38 -19.80 -10.93
N PRO A 217 11.34 -19.09 -9.79
CA PRO A 217 12.14 -17.89 -9.58
C PRO A 217 13.63 -18.14 -9.85
N LEU A 218 14.28 -17.22 -10.56
CA LEU A 218 15.72 -17.25 -10.79
C LEU A 218 16.44 -16.58 -9.61
N SER A 219 17.50 -17.24 -9.13
CA SER A 219 18.35 -16.66 -8.09
C SER A 219 19.18 -15.49 -8.63
N LYS A 220 19.70 -14.65 -7.73
CA LYS A 220 20.63 -13.58 -8.10
C LYS A 220 21.86 -14.11 -8.84
N GLU A 221 22.32 -15.31 -8.48
CA GLU A 221 23.42 -15.98 -9.17
C GLU A 221 23.05 -16.35 -10.60
N ASP A 222 21.83 -16.84 -10.83
CA ASP A 222 21.35 -17.18 -12.18
C ASP A 222 21.16 -15.95 -13.06
N LEU A 223 20.76 -14.82 -12.47
CA LEU A 223 20.63 -13.53 -13.16
C LEU A 223 21.98 -12.90 -13.50
N ASN A 224 23.01 -13.13 -12.68
CA ASN A 224 24.35 -12.59 -12.90
C ASN A 224 25.21 -13.43 -13.85
N LYS A 225 24.78 -14.65 -14.21
CA LYS A 225 25.51 -15.51 -15.14
C LYS A 225 25.44 -14.94 -16.55
N ILE A 226 26.59 -14.49 -17.06
CA ILE A 226 26.75 -14.12 -18.46
C ILE A 226 26.89 -15.40 -19.29
N ASP A 227 25.93 -15.64 -20.18
CA ASP A 227 25.95 -16.77 -21.11
C ASP A 227 26.72 -16.45 -22.39
N TRP A 228 28.06 -16.51 -22.29
CA TRP A 228 28.97 -16.21 -23.41
C TRP A 228 28.78 -17.12 -24.63
N ASN A 229 28.25 -18.33 -24.45
CA ASN A 229 28.14 -19.34 -25.51
C ASN A 229 26.70 -19.51 -26.02
N GLY A 230 25.75 -18.73 -25.51
CA GLY A 230 24.33 -18.81 -25.89
C GLY A 230 23.65 -20.13 -25.53
N LYS A 231 24.17 -20.90 -24.56
CA LYS A 231 23.57 -22.19 -24.15
C LYS A 231 22.17 -22.03 -23.55
N ASN A 232 21.88 -20.87 -22.99
CA ASN A 232 20.61 -20.48 -22.39
C ASN A 232 19.77 -19.62 -23.35
N ALA A 233 20.13 -19.50 -24.64
CA ALA A 233 19.37 -18.70 -25.61
C ALA A 233 17.92 -19.19 -25.81
N GLY A 234 17.64 -20.46 -25.49
CA GLY A 234 16.29 -21.03 -25.48
C GLY A 234 15.55 -20.88 -24.15
N GLN A 235 16.20 -20.38 -23.09
CA GLN A 235 15.56 -20.18 -21.79
C GLN A 235 14.69 -18.92 -21.84
N GLY A 236 13.37 -19.10 -21.94
CA GLY A 236 12.45 -17.98 -21.80
C GLY A 236 12.47 -17.45 -20.37
N ARG A 237 12.60 -16.13 -20.24
CA ARG A 237 12.61 -15.43 -18.95
C ARG A 237 11.54 -14.37 -18.96
N GLU A 238 10.83 -14.27 -17.85
CA GLU A 238 9.83 -13.25 -17.64
C GLU A 238 10.05 -12.58 -16.29
N GLN A 239 9.68 -11.29 -16.21
CA GLN A 239 9.79 -10.50 -14.99
C GLN A 239 8.41 -9.98 -14.62
N TRP A 240 7.98 -10.32 -13.41
CA TRP A 240 6.74 -9.83 -12.82
C TRP A 240 7.07 -8.94 -11.63
N PHE A 241 6.49 -7.74 -11.64
CA PHE A 241 6.50 -6.83 -10.51
C PHE A 241 5.14 -6.86 -9.82
N TYR A 242 5.10 -7.59 -8.71
CA TYR A 242 3.94 -7.71 -7.83
C TYR A 242 3.87 -6.50 -6.90
N THR A 243 2.73 -5.82 -6.85
CA THR A 243 2.51 -4.70 -5.92
C THR A 243 1.44 -5.03 -4.89
N ASP A 244 0.18 -4.94 -5.26
CA ASP A 244 -0.93 -4.88 -4.33
C ASP A 244 -1.87 -6.08 -4.52
N VAL A 245 -2.50 -6.52 -3.44
CA VAL A 245 -3.52 -7.57 -3.42
C VAL A 245 -4.83 -6.96 -2.91
N TYR A 246 -5.93 -7.26 -3.59
CA TYR A 246 -7.28 -6.76 -3.30
C TYR A 246 -8.27 -7.91 -3.30
N GLU A 247 -9.39 -7.72 -2.62
CA GLU A 247 -10.58 -8.55 -2.78
C GLU A 247 -11.16 -8.36 -4.19
N ILE A 248 -11.98 -9.32 -4.61
CA ILE A 248 -12.81 -9.20 -5.81
C ILE A 248 -14.25 -9.04 -5.34
N CYS A 249 -14.94 -8.00 -5.81
CA CYS A 249 -16.32 -7.73 -5.42
C CYS A 249 -17.23 -8.96 -5.64
N GLY A 250 -17.88 -9.43 -4.58
CA GLY A 250 -18.80 -10.57 -4.64
C GLY A 250 -18.13 -11.94 -4.73
N THR A 251 -16.82 -12.03 -4.51
CA THR A 251 -16.06 -13.29 -4.46
C THR A 251 -15.42 -13.46 -3.08
N ASP A 252 -15.45 -14.67 -2.52
CA ASP A 252 -14.80 -14.96 -1.25
C ASP A 252 -13.26 -14.92 -1.41
N LYS A 253 -12.56 -14.25 -0.49
CA LYS A 253 -11.09 -14.10 -0.55
C LYS A 253 -10.32 -15.40 -0.48
N THR A 254 -10.91 -16.47 0.05
CA THR A 254 -10.33 -17.82 0.05
C THR A 254 -10.47 -18.52 -1.30
N GLU A 255 -11.40 -18.09 -2.15
CA GLU A 255 -11.61 -18.61 -3.51
C GLU A 255 -10.75 -17.85 -4.53
N ALA A 256 -10.75 -16.52 -4.50
CA ALA A 256 -9.92 -15.72 -5.40
C ALA A 256 -9.62 -14.31 -4.86
N VAL A 257 -8.49 -13.77 -5.30
CA VAL A 257 -8.06 -12.38 -5.03
C VAL A 257 -7.55 -11.71 -6.29
N ALA A 258 -7.60 -10.39 -6.34
CA ALA A 258 -7.00 -9.60 -7.40
C ALA A 258 -5.56 -9.22 -7.02
N VAL A 259 -4.59 -9.51 -7.88
CA VAL A 259 -3.18 -9.14 -7.67
C VAL A 259 -2.68 -8.23 -8.78
N LYS A 260 -2.03 -7.14 -8.41
CA LYS A 260 -1.45 -6.21 -9.35
C LYS A 260 -0.06 -6.64 -9.78
N ILE A 261 0.09 -6.94 -11.07
CA ILE A 261 1.34 -7.38 -11.70
C ILE A 261 1.59 -6.51 -12.92
N ASN A 262 2.77 -5.89 -13.00
CA ASN A 262 3.18 -5.07 -14.15
C ASN A 262 2.10 -4.02 -14.55
N ASN A 263 1.53 -3.35 -13.54
CA ASN A 263 0.49 -2.33 -13.65
C ASN A 263 -0.89 -2.81 -14.14
N ARG A 264 -1.19 -4.11 -14.06
CA ARG A 264 -2.54 -4.64 -14.33
C ARG A 264 -2.99 -5.55 -13.19
N TYR A 265 -4.27 -5.57 -12.90
CA TYR A 265 -4.86 -6.46 -11.91
C TYR A 265 -5.23 -7.77 -12.59
N TYR A 266 -4.68 -8.88 -12.10
CA TYR A 266 -4.97 -10.24 -12.53
C TYR A 266 -5.74 -10.97 -11.43
N ILE A 267 -6.56 -11.93 -11.83
CA ILE A 267 -7.24 -12.82 -10.89
C ILE A 267 -6.26 -13.93 -10.48
N ALA A 268 -6.12 -14.13 -9.17
CA ALA A 268 -5.41 -15.27 -8.60
C ALA A 268 -6.43 -16.18 -7.88
N GLU A 269 -6.65 -17.36 -8.44
CA GLU A 269 -7.67 -18.32 -7.97
C GLU A 269 -7.03 -19.38 -7.08
N GLN A 270 -7.76 -19.85 -6.07
CA GLN A 270 -7.35 -20.98 -5.25
C GLN A 270 -7.09 -22.22 -6.12
N LYS A 271 -5.98 -22.90 -5.84
CA LYS A 271 -5.54 -24.12 -6.49
C LYS A 271 -5.84 -25.37 -5.68
#